data_AF-A0A8X7BGX7-F1
#
_entry.id   AF-A0A8X7BGX7-F1
#
_cell.length_a   1.000
_cell.length_b   1.000
_cell.length_c   1.000
_cell.angle_alpha   90.00
_cell.angle_beta   90.00
_cell.angle_gamma   90.00
#
_symmetry.space_group_name_H-M   'P 1'
#
loop_
_entity.id
_entity.type
_entity.pdbx_description
1 polymer ?
#
loop_
_entity_poly.entity_id
_entity_poly.type
_entity_poly.pdbx_seq_one_letter_code
_entity_poly.pdbx_strand_id
1 'polypeptide(L)'
;MRRQPSCQGIESQLACHEFEPSTSKDPPYASARDYRPISTSYHHQIFENGSLTIQDVTDEDAGYYLCQAVNGIGPGLSSVVTLSVNEAYRDCGFSFREIGSRVQRNQTTVMQICDRWMLEDTTDRRGRSHPRQCTTSREDRQIVRMAVTDLSATSRTVAQHIKSVTNDSVSARIIRRRLQQSGLSLRRPLLGLPLTQNHKHLRRQWCDERRMWAAEWNEVVFTRESRICLQHHDGLI
;
A
#
# COMPACT_ATOMS: atom_id res chain seq x y z
N MET A 1 25.28 10.48 -39.02
CA MET A 1 24.11 10.36 -38.12
C MET A 1 23.18 9.28 -38.68
N ARG A 2 23.19 8.08 -38.08
CA ARG A 2 22.24 7.02 -38.44
C ARG A 2 20.90 7.36 -37.78
N ARG A 3 19.86 7.62 -38.58
CA ARG A 3 18.50 7.76 -38.05
C ARG A 3 18.08 6.40 -37.49
N GLN A 4 17.73 6.34 -36.21
CA GLN A 4 16.99 5.21 -35.67
C GLN A 4 15.62 5.18 -36.36
N PRO A 5 15.13 4.01 -36.80
CA PRO A 5 13.74 3.90 -37.19
C PRO A 5 12.90 4.06 -35.92
N SER A 6 11.99 5.03 -35.94
CA SER A 6 10.92 5.16 -34.96
C SER A 6 10.24 3.81 -34.80
N CYS A 7 10.22 3.26 -33.58
CA CYS A 7 9.34 2.15 -33.25
C CYS A 7 7.91 2.63 -33.53
N GLN A 8 7.36 2.28 -34.69
CA GLN A 8 5.93 2.32 -34.90
C GLN A 8 5.36 1.42 -33.79
N GLY A 9 4.48 1.98 -32.95
CA GLY A 9 3.83 1.20 -31.90
C GLY A 9 3.16 0.01 -32.57
N ILE A 10 3.65 -1.19 -32.27
CA ILE A 10 3.05 -2.41 -32.78
C ILE A 10 1.78 -2.60 -31.98
N GLU A 11 0.63 -2.46 -32.64
CA GLU A 11 -0.67 -2.64 -32.03
C GLU A 11 -0.82 -4.12 -31.62
N SER A 12 -1.04 -4.36 -30.34
CA SER A 12 -1.24 -5.69 -29.79
C SER A 12 -2.67 -6.13 -30.02
N GLN A 13 -2.89 -7.24 -30.72
CA GLN A 13 -4.21 -7.84 -30.85
C GLN A 13 -4.54 -8.65 -29.59
N LEU A 14 -5.62 -8.29 -28.91
CA LEU A 14 -6.14 -8.96 -27.73
C LEU A 14 -7.36 -9.79 -28.11
N ALA A 15 -7.39 -11.06 -27.70
CA ALA A 15 -8.49 -11.97 -27.96
C ALA A 15 -8.84 -12.78 -26.71
N CYS A 16 -10.14 -12.86 -26.42
CA CYS A 16 -10.69 -13.67 -25.34
C CYS A 16 -11.27 -14.97 -25.92
N HIS A 17 -10.99 -16.09 -25.26
CA HIS A 17 -11.48 -17.39 -25.69
C HIS A 17 -12.11 -18.14 -24.50
N GLU A 18 -13.13 -18.94 -24.77
CA GLU A 18 -13.83 -19.76 -23.79
C GLU A 18 -13.43 -21.23 -23.94
N PHE A 19 -13.34 -21.96 -22.83
CA PHE A 19 -12.91 -23.35 -22.80
C PHE A 19 -13.99 -24.30 -23.31
N GLU A 20 -13.65 -25.20 -24.23
CA GLU A 20 -14.54 -26.30 -24.60
C GLU A 20 -14.23 -27.59 -23.84
N PRO A 21 -15.21 -28.20 -23.16
CA PRO A 21 -14.99 -29.38 -22.33
C PRO A 21 -14.78 -30.69 -23.12
N SER A 22 -14.64 -30.66 -24.46
CA SER A 22 -14.71 -31.85 -25.32
C SER A 22 -13.56 -32.86 -25.15
N THR A 23 -12.47 -32.53 -24.44
CA THR A 23 -11.36 -33.46 -24.18
C THR A 23 -10.74 -33.20 -22.81
N SER A 24 -11.21 -33.91 -21.79
CA SER A 24 -10.83 -33.70 -20.40
C SER A 24 -9.32 -33.86 -20.12
N LYS A 25 -8.68 -32.77 -19.75
CA LYS A 25 -7.65 -32.66 -18.70
C LYS A 25 -7.90 -31.36 -17.98
N ASP A 26 -7.76 -31.34 -16.66
CA ASP A 26 -7.93 -30.10 -15.90
C ASP A 26 -7.05 -28.97 -16.49
N PRO A 27 -7.52 -27.72 -16.46
CA PRO A 27 -7.05 -26.61 -17.28
C PRO A 27 -5.63 -26.07 -17.06
N PRO A 28 -4.89 -26.34 -15.96
CA PRO A 28 -3.48 -25.93 -15.95
C PRO A 28 -2.64 -26.58 -17.07
N TYR A 29 -3.18 -27.57 -17.81
CA TYR A 29 -2.52 -28.22 -18.95
C TYR A 29 -3.30 -28.16 -20.28
N ALA A 30 -4.38 -27.39 -20.36
CA ALA A 30 -5.13 -27.21 -21.61
C ALA A 30 -4.29 -26.40 -22.63
N SER A 31 -4.25 -26.87 -23.87
CA SER A 31 -3.61 -26.17 -24.98
C SER A 31 -4.47 -24.98 -25.42
N ALA A 32 -3.87 -23.95 -26.02
CA ALA A 32 -4.63 -22.85 -26.63
C ALA A 32 -5.65 -23.32 -27.69
N ARG A 33 -5.49 -24.54 -28.24
CA ARG A 33 -6.43 -25.17 -29.17
C ARG A 33 -7.73 -25.66 -28.51
N ASP A 34 -7.74 -25.79 -27.19
CA ASP A 34 -8.89 -26.25 -26.41
C ASP A 34 -9.84 -25.08 -26.06
N TYR A 35 -9.51 -23.87 -26.52
CA TYR A 35 -10.29 -22.65 -26.30
C TYR A 35 -10.80 -22.08 -27.63
N ARG A 36 -12.06 -21.65 -27.67
CA ARG A 36 -12.69 -21.06 -28.86
C ARG A 36 -12.83 -19.54 -28.73
N PRO A 37 -12.62 -18.79 -29.82
CA PRO A 37 -12.67 -17.33 -29.78
C PRO A 37 -14.08 -16.87 -29.43
N ILE A 38 -14.17 -15.99 -28.43
CA ILE A 38 -15.41 -15.33 -28.05
C ILE A 38 -15.66 -14.21 -29.06
N SER A 39 -16.87 -14.17 -29.60
CA SER A 39 -17.31 -13.09 -30.50
C SER A 39 -18.21 -12.11 -29.76
N THR A 40 -18.12 -10.84 -30.11
CA THR A 40 -18.99 -9.80 -29.55
C THR A 40 -20.46 -10.06 -29.90
N SER A 41 -21.31 -10.13 -28.88
CA SER A 41 -22.76 -10.35 -28.92
C SER A 41 -23.45 -9.51 -27.83
N TYR A 42 -24.74 -9.73 -27.58
CA TYR A 42 -25.44 -9.14 -26.43
C TYR A 42 -24.87 -9.66 -25.10
N HIS A 43 -24.63 -10.97 -25.02
CA HIS A 43 -24.12 -11.64 -23.81
C HIS A 43 -22.65 -11.36 -23.56
N HIS A 44 -21.82 -11.34 -24.60
CA HIS A 44 -20.37 -11.13 -24.52
C HIS A 44 -19.95 -9.85 -25.24
N GLN A 45 -19.39 -8.86 -24.55
CA GLN A 45 -18.88 -7.63 -25.14
C GLN A 45 -17.36 -7.52 -25.00
N ILE A 46 -16.64 -7.56 -26.12
CA ILE A 46 -15.18 -7.35 -26.16
C ILE A 46 -14.90 -5.90 -26.57
N PHE A 47 -14.12 -5.20 -25.75
CA PHE A 47 -13.72 -3.81 -25.97
C PHE A 47 -12.38 -3.72 -26.71
N GLU A 48 -12.12 -2.58 -27.35
CA GLU A 48 -10.86 -2.31 -28.07
C GLU A 48 -9.61 -2.42 -27.19
N ASN A 49 -9.76 -2.18 -25.88
CA ASN A 49 -8.69 -2.35 -24.90
C ASN A 49 -8.45 -3.83 -24.50
N GLY A 50 -9.16 -4.78 -25.11
CA GLY A 50 -9.09 -6.21 -24.84
C GLY A 50 -9.83 -6.69 -23.58
N SER A 51 -10.66 -5.84 -22.97
CA SER A 51 -11.51 -6.25 -21.85
C SER A 51 -12.75 -7.00 -22.36
N LEU A 52 -13.19 -8.01 -21.61
CA LEU A 52 -14.44 -8.74 -21.84
C LEU A 52 -15.44 -8.38 -20.75
N THR A 53 -16.68 -8.09 -21.14
CA THR A 53 -17.83 -7.96 -20.23
C THR A 53 -18.87 -9.01 -20.60
N ILE A 54 -19.38 -9.71 -19.60
CA ILE A 54 -20.46 -10.69 -19.73
C ILE A 54 -21.71 -10.05 -19.13
N GLN A 55 -22.78 -9.93 -19.92
CA GLN A 55 -24.08 -9.39 -19.49
C GLN A 55 -24.97 -10.54 -18.99
N ASP A 56 -25.92 -10.27 -18.10
CA ASP A 56 -26.89 -11.27 -17.61
C ASP A 56 -26.24 -12.61 -17.18
N VAL A 57 -25.17 -12.52 -16.38
CA VAL A 57 -24.31 -13.65 -15.98
C VAL A 57 -25.12 -14.79 -15.35
N THR A 58 -24.90 -16.02 -15.84
CA THR A 58 -25.51 -17.26 -15.36
C THR A 58 -24.44 -18.26 -14.91
N ASP A 59 -24.84 -19.32 -14.18
CA ASP A 59 -23.91 -20.38 -13.76
C ASP A 59 -23.20 -21.07 -14.95
N GLU A 60 -23.77 -21.02 -16.16
CA GLU A 60 -23.17 -21.59 -17.38
C GLU A 60 -21.93 -20.80 -17.83
N ASP A 61 -21.82 -19.54 -17.45
CA ASP A 61 -20.65 -18.70 -17.76
C ASP A 61 -19.44 -19.03 -16.87
N ALA A 62 -19.62 -19.81 -15.80
CA ALA A 62 -18.53 -20.23 -14.94
C ALA A 62 -17.61 -21.22 -15.70
N GLY A 63 -16.31 -20.95 -15.70
CA GLY A 63 -15.40 -21.75 -16.50
C GLY A 63 -14.01 -21.15 -16.61
N TYR A 64 -13.30 -21.55 -17.66
CA TYR A 64 -11.94 -21.12 -17.92
C TYR A 64 -11.91 -20.27 -19.19
N TYR A 65 -11.28 -19.10 -19.07
CA TYR A 65 -11.18 -18.11 -20.12
C TYR A 65 -9.71 -17.88 -20.43
N LEU A 66 -9.34 -17.90 -21.72
CA LEU A 66 -7.99 -17.64 -22.17
C LEU A 66 -7.89 -16.22 -22.74
N CYS A 67 -7.06 -15.40 -22.12
CA CYS A 67 -6.66 -14.10 -22.65
C CYS A 67 -5.38 -14.28 -23.48
N GLN A 68 -5.40 -13.87 -24.74
CA GLN A 68 -4.26 -13.96 -25.64
C GLN A 68 -3.89 -12.57 -26.18
N ALA A 69 -2.61 -12.24 -26.14
CA ALA A 69 -2.03 -11.02 -26.69
C ALA A 69 -0.98 -11.36 -27.76
N VAL A 70 -1.19 -10.88 -28.99
CA VAL A 70 -0.30 -11.15 -30.13
C VAL A 70 0.16 -9.84 -30.75
N ASN A 71 1.48 -9.65 -30.85
CA ASN A 71 2.10 -8.45 -31.42
C ASN A 71 2.78 -8.75 -32.76
N GLY A 72 2.42 -9.85 -33.44
CA GLY A 72 3.04 -10.26 -34.71
C GLY A 72 4.51 -10.67 -34.65
N ILE A 73 5.16 -10.59 -33.49
CA ILE A 73 6.56 -10.97 -33.26
C ILE A 73 6.62 -12.11 -32.24
N GLY A 74 6.93 -13.31 -32.72
CA GLY A 74 7.08 -14.51 -31.89
C GLY A 74 5.75 -15.14 -31.44
N PRO A 75 5.82 -16.21 -30.63
CA PRO A 75 4.63 -16.80 -30.01
C PRO A 75 4.08 -15.81 -28.98
N GLY A 76 2.87 -15.30 -29.20
CA GLY A 76 2.22 -14.32 -28.32
C GLY A 76 2.07 -14.79 -26.87
N LEU A 77 1.68 -13.87 -25.99
CA LEU A 77 1.44 -14.17 -24.58
C LEU A 77 0.01 -14.69 -24.38
N SER A 78 -0.17 -15.66 -23.48
CA SER A 78 -1.48 -16.20 -23.17
C SER A 78 -1.61 -16.55 -21.68
N SER A 79 -2.74 -16.20 -21.07
CA SER A 79 -3.04 -16.49 -19.66
C SER A 79 -4.45 -17.03 -19.51
N VAL A 80 -4.61 -18.12 -18.78
CA VAL A 80 -5.92 -18.68 -18.41
C VAL A 80 -6.40 -18.03 -17.11
N VAL A 81 -7.68 -17.67 -17.06
CA VAL A 81 -8.38 -17.11 -15.91
C VAL A 81 -9.59 -18.01 -15.61
N THR A 82 -9.82 -18.30 -14.33
CA THR A 82 -11.03 -19.01 -13.90
C THR A 82 -12.11 -17.99 -13.52
N LEU A 83 -13.26 -18.08 -14.17
CA LEU A 83 -14.46 -17.34 -13.78
C LEU A 83 -15.34 -18.25 -12.93
N SER A 84 -15.65 -17.82 -11.71
CA SER A 84 -16.62 -18.47 -10.85
C SER A 84 -17.85 -17.57 -10.72
N VAL A 85 -19.00 -18.08 -11.12
CA VAL A 85 -20.28 -17.41 -10.90
C VAL A 85 -20.81 -17.83 -9.54
N ASN A 86 -21.21 -16.86 -8.73
CA ASN A 86 -21.77 -17.10 -7.41
C ASN A 86 -23.19 -16.55 -7.41
N GLU A 87 -24.18 -17.42 -7.50
CA GLU A 87 -25.56 -17.05 -7.27
C GLU A 87 -25.85 -17.00 -5.77
N ALA A 88 -26.65 -16.02 -5.34
CA ALA A 88 -27.12 -16.01 -3.96
C ALA A 88 -28.04 -17.21 -3.76
N TYR A 89 -27.70 -18.11 -2.83
CA TYR A 89 -28.54 -19.29 -2.53
C TYR A 89 -30.03 -18.99 -2.26
N ARG A 90 -30.35 -17.74 -1.92
CA ARG A 90 -31.73 -17.27 -1.72
C ARG A 90 -32.50 -17.15 -3.02
N ASP A 91 -31.84 -16.74 -4.10
CA ASP A 91 -32.45 -16.57 -5.42
C ASP A 91 -32.67 -17.95 -6.08
N CYS A 92 -31.84 -18.93 -5.74
CA CYS A 92 -32.05 -20.34 -6.10
C CYS A 92 -33.17 -21.04 -5.28
N GLY A 93 -33.92 -20.32 -4.42
CA GLY A 93 -35.05 -20.87 -3.66
C GLY A 93 -34.70 -21.79 -2.49
N PHE A 94 -33.43 -21.85 -2.04
CA PHE A 94 -33.05 -22.73 -0.93
C PHE A 94 -33.52 -22.20 0.43
N SER A 95 -33.93 -23.13 1.30
CA SER A 95 -34.23 -22.81 2.69
C SER A 95 -32.95 -22.51 3.48
N PHE A 96 -33.04 -21.67 4.53
CA PHE A 96 -31.88 -21.33 5.35
C PHE A 96 -31.17 -22.56 5.96
N ARG A 97 -31.92 -23.64 6.22
CA ARG A 97 -31.36 -24.89 6.75
C ARG A 97 -30.48 -25.58 5.71
N GLU A 98 -30.94 -25.68 4.47
CA GLU A 98 -30.18 -26.29 3.37
C GLU A 98 -28.94 -25.47 3.03
N ILE A 99 -29.08 -24.14 3.02
CA ILE A 99 -27.94 -23.24 2.87
C ILE A 99 -26.92 -23.50 3.97
N GLY A 100 -27.36 -23.55 5.24
CA GLY A 100 -26.50 -23.87 6.39
C GLY A 100 -25.77 -25.20 6.25
N SER A 101 -26.44 -26.24 5.77
CA SER A 101 -25.83 -27.53 5.49
C SER A 101 -24.77 -27.46 4.39
N ARG A 102 -25.01 -26.72 3.29
CA ARG A 102 -24.04 -26.55 2.19
C ARG A 102 -22.82 -25.74 2.61
N VAL A 103 -23.02 -24.62 3.31
CA VAL A 103 -21.91 -23.75 3.74
C VAL A 103 -21.26 -24.18 5.06
N GLN A 104 -21.75 -25.27 5.67
CA GLN A 104 -21.33 -25.78 6.98
C GLN A 104 -21.41 -24.71 8.07
N ARG A 105 -22.52 -23.98 8.12
CA ARG A 105 -22.81 -22.95 9.14
C ARG A 105 -24.19 -23.18 9.75
N ASN A 106 -24.36 -22.64 10.95
CA ASN A 106 -25.65 -22.71 11.63
C ASN A 106 -26.72 -21.94 10.82
N GLN A 107 -27.91 -22.53 10.68
CA GLN A 107 -29.07 -21.91 10.02
C GLN A 107 -29.33 -20.48 10.53
N THR A 108 -29.23 -20.23 11.84
CA THR A 108 -29.44 -18.89 12.42
C THR A 108 -28.40 -17.89 11.94
N THR A 109 -27.15 -18.31 11.76
CA THR A 109 -26.08 -17.47 11.22
C THR A 109 -26.34 -17.15 9.76
N VAL A 110 -26.77 -18.12 8.97
CA VAL A 110 -27.14 -17.91 7.57
C VAL A 110 -28.29 -16.92 7.47
N MET A 111 -29.36 -17.12 8.24
CA MET A 111 -30.51 -16.22 8.30
C MET A 111 -30.07 -14.79 8.63
N GLN A 112 -29.28 -14.58 9.69
CA GLN A 112 -28.79 -13.25 10.08
C GLN A 112 -27.94 -12.57 8.99
N ILE A 113 -27.13 -13.35 8.26
CA ILE A 113 -26.31 -12.81 7.17
C ILE A 113 -27.20 -12.42 5.98
N CYS A 114 -28.14 -13.29 5.58
CA CYS A 114 -29.06 -13.02 4.49
C CYS A 114 -30.00 -11.84 4.80
N ASP A 115 -30.59 -11.79 5.99
CA ASP A 115 -31.46 -10.68 6.42
C ASP A 115 -30.70 -9.35 6.40
N ARG A 116 -29.45 -9.36 6.85
CA ARG A 116 -28.59 -8.18 6.79
C ARG A 116 -28.29 -7.77 5.36
N TRP A 117 -27.95 -8.71 4.48
CA TRP A 117 -27.71 -8.41 3.07
C TRP A 117 -28.96 -7.82 2.40
N MET A 118 -30.15 -8.38 2.66
CA MET A 118 -31.42 -7.83 2.14
C MET A 118 -31.72 -6.40 2.61
N LEU A 119 -31.23 -5.99 3.79
CA LEU A 119 -31.47 -4.65 4.35
C LEU A 119 -30.38 -3.63 4.02
N GLU A 120 -29.12 -4.05 4.06
CA GLU A 120 -27.94 -3.17 4.00
C GLU A 120 -27.21 -3.27 2.65
N ASP A 121 -27.56 -4.24 1.79
CA ASP A 121 -26.87 -4.61 0.53
C ASP A 121 -25.35 -4.65 0.67
N THR A 122 -24.88 -5.18 1.81
CA THR A 122 -23.45 -5.27 2.11
C THR A 122 -23.08 -6.63 2.69
N THR A 123 -21.97 -7.15 2.19
CA THR A 123 -21.31 -8.35 2.75
C THR A 123 -20.30 -7.99 3.85
N ASP A 124 -20.04 -6.71 4.09
CA ASP A 124 -18.98 -6.27 4.98
C ASP A 124 -19.23 -6.65 6.44
N ARG A 125 -18.15 -6.89 7.16
CA ARG A 125 -18.22 -7.15 8.61
C ARG A 125 -18.39 -5.83 9.33
N ARG A 126 -19.32 -5.79 10.30
CA ARG A 126 -19.46 -4.62 11.18
C ARG A 126 -18.14 -4.35 11.91
N GLY A 127 -17.78 -3.06 11.99
CA GLY A 127 -16.62 -2.62 12.76
C GLY A 127 -16.73 -3.11 14.20
N ARG A 128 -15.68 -3.74 14.72
CA ARG A 128 -15.63 -4.14 16.12
C ARG A 128 -15.37 -2.91 16.98
N SER A 129 -16.14 -2.76 18.06
CA SER A 129 -15.79 -1.81 19.11
C SER A 129 -14.44 -2.20 19.71
N HIS A 130 -13.54 -1.22 19.85
CA HIS A 130 -12.26 -1.41 20.51
C HIS A 130 -12.36 -1.07 22.01
N PRO A 131 -11.53 -1.69 22.86
CA PRO A 131 -11.42 -1.30 24.26
C PRO A 131 -11.10 0.20 24.41
N ARG A 132 -11.62 0.81 25.48
CA ARG A 132 -11.27 2.20 25.81
C ARG A 132 -9.76 2.34 25.98
N GLN A 133 -9.26 3.46 25.50
CA GLN A 133 -7.83 3.76 25.59
C GLN A 133 -7.44 4.13 27.03
N CYS A 134 -6.22 3.78 27.41
CA CYS A 134 -5.65 4.07 28.74
C CYS A 134 -5.29 5.54 28.96
N THR A 135 -5.26 6.35 27.89
CA THR A 135 -5.03 7.79 27.99
C THR A 135 -6.18 8.56 27.38
N THR A 136 -6.48 9.72 27.95
CA THR A 136 -7.49 10.66 27.44
C THR A 136 -6.91 11.57 26.36
N SER A 137 -7.76 12.17 25.50
CA SER A 137 -7.32 13.14 24.49
C SER A 137 -6.65 14.39 25.09
N ARG A 138 -6.88 14.67 26.38
CA ARG A 138 -6.20 15.77 27.10
C ARG A 138 -4.78 15.36 27.48
N GLU A 139 -4.59 14.15 27.97
CA GLU A 139 -3.26 13.59 28.25
C GLU A 139 -2.43 13.44 26.98
N ASP A 140 -3.01 12.96 25.88
CA ASP A 140 -2.29 12.81 24.60
C ASP A 140 -1.77 14.16 24.10
N ARG A 141 -2.54 15.25 24.25
CA ARG A 141 -2.07 16.62 23.95
C ARG A 141 -0.94 17.06 24.87
N GLN A 142 -1.00 16.71 26.16
CA GLN A 142 0.08 17.02 27.11
C GLN A 142 1.35 16.23 26.79
N ILE A 143 1.23 14.95 26.43
CA ILE A 143 2.34 14.09 26.01
C ILE A 143 3.06 14.70 24.81
N VAL A 144 2.31 15.10 23.78
CA VAL A 144 2.85 15.76 22.59
C VAL A 144 3.53 17.08 22.94
N ARG A 145 2.87 17.91 23.76
CA ARG A 145 3.44 19.21 24.20
C ARG A 145 4.79 19.02 24.87
N MET A 146 4.88 18.13 25.85
CA MET A 146 6.13 17.90 26.60
C MET A 146 7.27 17.43 25.69
N ALA A 147 6.98 16.56 24.71
CA ALA A 147 7.99 16.08 23.76
C ALA A 147 8.45 17.13 22.75
N VAL A 148 7.61 18.12 22.42
CA VAL A 148 7.98 19.23 21.51
C VAL A 148 8.72 20.34 22.25
N THR A 149 8.35 20.61 23.51
CA THR A 149 9.03 21.63 24.33
C THR A 149 10.44 21.20 24.74
N ASP A 150 10.63 19.91 25.03
CA ASP A 150 11.92 19.35 25.40
C ASP A 150 12.21 18.09 24.57
N LEU A 151 13.09 18.25 23.58
CA LEU A 151 13.51 17.16 22.69
C LEU A 151 14.35 16.09 23.40
N SER A 152 14.84 16.36 24.62
CA SER A 152 15.59 15.39 25.44
C SER A 152 14.68 14.53 26.32
N ALA A 153 13.39 14.91 26.43
CA ALA A 153 12.43 14.20 27.26
C ALA A 153 12.23 12.75 26.77
N THR A 154 12.57 11.80 27.63
CA THR A 154 12.39 10.37 27.33
C THR A 154 10.95 9.94 27.58
N SER A 155 10.51 8.84 26.96
CA SER A 155 9.18 8.29 27.22
C SER A 155 8.95 7.91 28.70
N ARG A 156 10.02 7.68 29.48
CA ARG A 156 9.92 7.40 30.92
C ARG A 156 9.68 8.68 31.74
N THR A 157 10.38 9.77 31.44
CA THR A 157 10.20 11.05 32.14
C THR A 157 8.81 11.61 31.87
N VAL A 158 8.35 11.52 30.62
CA VAL A 158 6.97 11.87 30.25
C VAL A 158 5.95 11.00 31.00
N ALA A 159 6.16 9.69 31.10
CA ALA A 159 5.28 8.81 31.86
C ALA A 159 5.22 9.16 33.35
N GLN A 160 6.36 9.49 33.97
CA GLN A 160 6.43 9.92 35.37
C GLN A 160 5.66 11.23 35.59
N HIS A 161 5.81 12.19 34.67
CA HIS A 161 5.06 13.44 34.73
C HIS A 161 3.54 13.23 34.59
N ILE A 162 3.10 12.34 33.69
CA ILE A 162 1.67 12.03 33.57
C ILE A 162 1.16 11.35 34.85
N LYS A 163 1.94 10.43 35.41
CA LYS A 163 1.60 9.79 36.70
C LYS A 163 1.48 10.80 37.83
N SER A 164 2.35 11.82 37.91
CA SER A 164 2.27 12.83 38.98
C SER A 164 1.07 13.76 38.85
N VAL A 165 0.54 13.96 37.64
CA VAL A 165 -0.59 14.88 37.39
C VAL A 165 -1.95 14.17 37.47
N THR A 166 -2.05 12.96 36.93
CA THR A 166 -3.33 12.25 36.76
C THR A 166 -3.48 11.08 37.74
N ASN A 167 -2.42 10.70 38.48
CA ASN A 167 -2.32 9.51 39.35
C ASN A 167 -2.46 8.15 38.63
N ASP A 168 -2.80 8.14 37.34
CA ASP A 168 -2.82 6.96 36.49
C ASP A 168 -1.41 6.53 36.06
N SER A 169 -1.09 5.25 36.27
CA SER A 169 0.21 4.71 35.87
C SER A 169 0.23 4.35 34.38
N VAL A 170 0.80 5.22 33.56
CA VAL A 170 1.02 4.96 32.13
C VAL A 170 2.41 4.38 31.90
N SER A 171 2.53 3.32 31.10
CA SER A 171 3.84 2.76 30.74
C SER A 171 4.57 3.64 29.71
N ALA A 172 5.90 3.66 29.75
CA ALA A 172 6.71 4.35 28.75
C ALA A 172 6.43 3.88 27.30
N ARG A 173 5.98 2.62 27.13
CA ARG A 173 5.55 2.08 25.84
C ARG A 173 4.29 2.77 25.31
N ILE A 174 3.31 3.03 26.18
CA ILE A 174 2.10 3.76 25.81
C ILE A 174 2.46 5.16 25.34
N ILE A 175 3.30 5.87 26.09
CA ILE A 175 3.79 7.20 25.72
C ILE A 175 4.44 7.18 24.33
N ARG A 176 5.36 6.25 24.08
CA ARG A 176 6.03 6.14 22.78
C ARG A 176 5.03 5.89 21.65
N ARG A 177 4.05 5.01 21.86
CA ARG A 177 2.99 4.74 20.87
C ARG A 177 2.17 5.99 20.56
N ARG A 178 1.83 6.80 21.56
CA ARG A 178 1.09 8.07 21.36
C ARG A 178 1.89 9.07 20.55
N LEU A 179 3.17 9.25 20.90
CA LEU A 179 4.05 10.13 20.15
C LEU A 179 4.15 9.71 18.68
N GLN A 180 4.30 8.40 18.41
CA GLN A 180 4.33 7.88 17.04
C GLN A 180 2.99 8.08 16.29
N GLN A 181 1.85 7.87 16.96
CA GLN A 181 0.53 8.16 16.38
C GLN A 181 0.36 9.64 16.02
N SER A 182 1.01 10.54 16.78
CA SER A 182 1.05 11.98 16.49
C SER A 182 2.19 12.37 15.53
N GLY A 183 2.86 11.41 14.88
CA GLY A 183 3.94 11.66 13.93
C GLY A 183 5.29 12.03 14.53
N LEU A 184 5.43 11.99 15.86
CA LEU A 184 6.69 12.30 16.55
C LEU A 184 7.54 11.03 16.68
N SER A 185 8.75 11.11 16.14
CA SER A 185 9.77 10.07 16.24
C SER A 185 11.08 10.66 16.73
N LEU A 186 11.74 9.95 17.64
CA LEU A 186 13.08 10.32 18.10
C LEU A 186 14.08 10.17 16.95
N ARG A 187 14.90 11.19 16.74
CA ARG A 187 16.06 11.17 15.83
C ARG A 187 17.35 11.34 16.64
N ARG A 188 18.46 10.84 16.09
CA ARG A 188 19.79 11.12 16.67
C ARG A 188 20.12 12.60 16.40
N PRO A 189 20.47 13.39 17.43
CA PRO A 189 20.91 14.76 17.21
C PRO A 189 22.21 14.77 16.42
N LEU A 190 22.35 15.72 15.48
CA LEU A 190 23.63 15.95 14.80
C LEU A 190 24.58 16.62 15.79
N LEU A 191 25.68 15.95 16.11
CA LEU A 191 26.77 16.51 16.90
C LEU A 191 27.54 17.49 16.01
N GLY A 192 27.47 18.78 16.35
CA GLY A 192 28.20 19.84 15.65
C GLY A 192 28.98 20.70 16.64
N LEU A 193 30.05 21.33 16.18
CA LEU A 193 30.80 22.29 16.99
C LEU A 193 29.87 23.45 17.41
N PRO A 194 29.73 23.75 18.71
CA PRO A 194 28.86 24.83 19.17
C PRO A 194 29.41 26.16 18.65
N LEU A 195 28.65 26.82 17.78
CA LEU A 195 29.00 28.15 17.28
C LEU A 195 28.62 29.20 18.32
N THR A 196 29.60 30.03 18.70
CA THR A 196 29.35 31.26 19.45
C THR A 196 28.49 32.22 18.61
N GLN A 197 27.87 33.21 19.26
CA GLN A 197 27.06 34.19 18.55
C GLN A 197 27.87 34.97 17.51
N ASN A 198 29.12 35.32 17.83
CA ASN A 198 30.03 36.01 16.90
C ASN A 198 30.34 35.14 15.67
N HIS A 199 30.63 33.85 15.87
CA HIS A 199 30.87 32.92 14.75
C HIS A 199 29.64 32.80 13.84
N LYS A 200 28.41 32.77 14.39
CA LYS A 200 27.18 32.72 13.58
C LYS A 200 27.02 33.98 12.74
N HIS A 201 27.29 35.15 13.33
CA HIS A 201 27.19 36.43 12.63
C HIS A 201 28.18 36.51 11.47
N LEU A 202 29.47 36.28 11.73
CA LEU A 202 30.52 36.35 10.71
C LEU A 202 30.29 35.33 9.58
N ARG A 203 29.90 34.10 9.91
CA ARG A 203 29.60 33.08 8.89
C ARG A 203 28.41 33.45 8.02
N ARG A 204 27.35 34.02 8.61
CA ARG A 204 26.17 34.47 7.85
C ARG A 204 26.53 35.65 6.95
N GLN A 205 27.22 36.65 7.49
CA GLN A 205 27.68 37.81 6.74
C GLN A 205 28.53 37.39 5.54
N TRP A 206 29.48 36.49 5.75
CA TRP A 206 30.33 35.98 4.67
C TRP A 206 29.53 35.31 3.54
N CYS A 207 28.52 34.49 3.89
CA CYS A 207 27.62 33.86 2.92
C CYS A 207 26.74 34.89 2.19
N ASP A 208 26.23 35.90 2.90
CA ASP A 208 25.36 36.93 2.33
C ASP A 208 26.12 37.81 1.32
N GLU A 209 27.35 38.23 1.66
CA GLU A 209 28.23 39.01 0.78
C GLU A 209 28.53 38.29 -0.55
N ARG A 210 28.62 36.95 -0.50
CA ARG A 210 29.01 36.10 -1.64
C ARG A 210 27.84 35.32 -2.24
N ARG A 211 26.61 35.66 -1.85
CA ARG A 211 25.39 34.94 -2.27
C ARG A 211 25.17 34.98 -3.78
N MET A 212 25.58 36.07 -4.42
CA MET A 212 25.42 36.28 -5.86
C MET A 212 26.68 35.98 -6.67
N TRP A 213 27.76 35.53 -6.02
CA TRP A 213 28.98 35.15 -6.74
C TRP A 213 28.72 33.92 -7.60
N ALA A 214 29.12 34.00 -8.87
CA ALA A 214 29.04 32.91 -9.82
C ALA A 214 30.38 32.74 -10.54
N ALA A 215 30.77 33.70 -11.40
CA ALA A 215 32.03 33.66 -12.12
C ALA A 215 33.23 33.91 -11.21
N GLU A 216 33.02 34.65 -10.11
CA GLU A 216 34.03 35.01 -9.11
C GLU A 216 34.57 33.79 -8.36
N TRP A 217 33.82 32.68 -8.31
CA TRP A 217 34.30 31.42 -7.72
C TRP A 217 35.44 30.77 -8.52
N ASN A 218 35.60 31.10 -9.81
CA ASN A 218 36.65 30.53 -10.65
C ASN A 218 38.06 31.01 -10.24
N GLU A 219 38.14 32.13 -9.53
CA GLU A 219 39.42 32.70 -9.07
C GLU A 219 39.78 32.25 -7.64
N VAL A 220 38.94 31.45 -6.98
CA VAL A 220 39.12 31.04 -5.58
C VAL A 220 39.68 29.63 -5.48
N VAL A 221 40.86 29.49 -4.85
CA VAL A 221 41.44 28.20 -4.49
C VAL A 221 41.24 27.94 -3.00
N PHE A 222 40.58 26.83 -2.65
CA PHE A 222 40.41 26.42 -1.26
C PHE A 222 41.52 25.46 -0.83
N THR A 223 42.17 25.76 0.28
CA THR A 223 43.13 24.86 0.95
C THR A 223 42.58 24.44 2.30
N ARG A 224 42.72 23.15 2.64
CA ARG A 224 42.42 22.62 3.97
C ARG A 224 43.50 21.65 4.38
N GLU A 225 43.87 21.69 5.66
CA GLU A 225 44.70 20.67 6.28
C GLU A 225 43.81 19.59 6.90
N SER A 226 44.13 18.32 6.65
CA SER A 226 43.51 17.17 7.30
C SER A 226 44.58 16.33 7.97
N ARG A 227 44.36 15.91 9.21
CA ARG A 227 45.26 14.98 9.91
C ARG A 227 44.97 13.56 9.45
N ILE A 228 46.02 12.81 9.13
CA ILE A 228 45.93 11.38 8.79
C ILE A 228 46.54 10.59 9.95
N CYS A 229 45.71 9.84 10.68
CA CYS A 229 46.18 8.98 11.77
C CYS A 229 46.59 7.60 11.23
N LEU A 230 47.86 7.22 11.40
CA LEU A 230 48.42 5.98 10.82
C LEU A 230 48.32 4.75 11.73
N GLN A 231 47.85 4.89 12.98
CA GLN A 231 47.82 3.80 13.95
C GLN A 231 46.45 3.63 14.62
N HIS A 232 45.94 4.64 15.33
CA HIS A 232 44.62 4.59 15.97
C HIS A 232 43.92 5.96 15.91
N HIS A 233 42.60 5.96 15.98
CA HIS A 233 41.77 7.18 16.05
C HIS A 233 41.97 7.87 17.41
N ASP A 234 42.37 9.13 17.44
CA ASP A 234 42.64 9.94 18.64
C ASP A 234 41.40 10.71 19.14
N GLY A 235 40.23 10.51 18.52
CA GLY A 235 38.95 11.03 18.98
C GLY A 235 38.77 12.55 18.79
N LEU A 236 39.69 13.21 18.09
CA LEU A 236 39.60 14.62 17.75
C LEU A 236 39.14 14.74 16.29
N ILE A 237 38.02 15.42 16.07
CA ILE A 237 37.50 15.78 14.73
C ILE A 237 38.12 17.11 14.29
#